data_AF-A0A6A4ZUU8-F1
#
_entry.id   AF-A0A6A4ZUU8-F1
#
_cell.length_a   1.000
_cell.length_b   1.000
_cell.length_c   1.000
_cell.angle_alpha   90.00
_cell.angle_beta   90.00
_cell.angle_gamma   90.00
#
_symmetry.space_group_name_H-M   'P 1'
#
loop_
_entity.id
_entity.type
_entity.pdbx_description
1 polymer ?
#
loop_
_entity_poly.entity_id
_entity_poly.type
_entity_poly.pdbx_seq_one_letter_code
_entity_poly.pdbx_strand_id
1 'polypeptide(L)'
;EFGGLYSKDIHPRKTTQRCTDSTIRVIVEEEYAGGYMWSLNPESKYEFNPGDTRVDSYEGLLQLDWRSANKPFLQAMEGLDKLKDLKPMPCFPIETM
;
A
#
# COMPACT_ATOMS: atom_id res chain seq x y z
N GLU A 1 -1.40 3.55 -8.58
CA GLU A 1 -1.70 2.26 -7.94
C GLU A 1 -0.47 1.84 -7.14
N PHE A 2 -0.66 1.34 -5.91
CA PHE A 2 0.42 0.80 -5.09
C PHE A 2 0.25 -0.72 -5.02
N GLY A 3 1.02 -1.45 -5.81
CA GLY A 3 0.99 -2.92 -5.81
C GLY A 3 1.59 -3.52 -4.53
N GLY A 4 1.26 -4.79 -4.25
CA GLY A 4 1.95 -5.62 -3.27
C GLY A 4 3.42 -5.87 -3.61
N LEU A 5 4.01 -6.84 -2.93
CA LEU A 5 5.45 -7.04 -2.76
C LEU A 5 6.14 -5.93 -1.95
N TYR A 6 5.45 -5.26 -1.04
CA TYR A 6 6.12 -4.38 -0.08
C TYR A 6 6.80 -5.21 1.01
N SER A 7 6.06 -6.04 1.74
CA SER A 7 6.64 -6.85 2.83
C SER A 7 7.31 -8.12 2.32
N LYS A 8 7.05 -8.49 1.06
CA LYS A 8 7.55 -9.69 0.40
C LYS A 8 8.63 -9.42 -0.65
N ASP A 9 9.11 -8.19 -0.79
CA ASP A 9 10.20 -7.87 -1.72
C ASP A 9 11.46 -8.69 -1.41
N ILE A 10 11.80 -9.64 -2.27
CA ILE A 10 13.02 -10.45 -2.11
C ILE A 10 14.19 -9.90 -2.92
N HIS A 11 14.00 -8.80 -3.67
CA HIS A 11 15.10 -8.18 -4.40
C HIS A 11 16.16 -7.66 -3.41
N PRO A 12 17.47 -7.93 -3.63
CA PRO A 12 18.53 -7.55 -2.69
C PRO A 12 18.57 -6.05 -2.36
N ARG A 13 18.15 -5.21 -3.31
CA ARG A 13 18.06 -3.75 -3.15
C ARG A 13 16.66 -3.23 -2.79
N LYS A 14 15.73 -4.11 -2.42
CA LYS A 14 14.33 -3.75 -2.07
C LYS A 14 13.70 -2.82 -3.12
N THR A 15 13.79 -3.24 -4.38
CA THR A 15 13.43 -2.39 -5.51
C THR A 15 11.94 -2.04 -5.49
N THR A 16 11.07 -3.00 -5.20
CA THR A 16 9.62 -2.76 -5.14
C THR A 16 9.27 -1.85 -3.97
N GLN A 17 9.84 -2.07 -2.79
CA GLN A 17 9.64 -1.16 -1.64
C GLN A 17 10.05 0.27 -1.99
N ARG A 18 11.26 0.45 -2.52
CA ARG A 18 11.78 1.77 -2.93
C ARG A 18 10.96 2.43 -4.02
N CYS A 19 10.42 1.66 -4.98
CA CYS A 19 9.52 2.18 -5.99
C CYS A 19 8.23 2.69 -5.34
N THR A 20 7.61 1.91 -4.45
CA THR A 20 6.41 2.32 -3.70
C THR A 20 6.66 3.59 -2.89
N ASP A 21 7.75 3.65 -2.12
CA ASP A 21 8.12 4.84 -1.34
C ASP A 21 8.33 6.06 -2.26
N SER A 22 8.99 5.87 -3.40
CA SER A 22 9.22 6.95 -4.38
C SER A 22 7.93 7.42 -5.03
N THR A 23 7.00 6.52 -5.35
CA THR A 23 5.68 6.85 -5.89
C THR A 23 4.87 7.66 -4.89
N ILE A 24 4.87 7.27 -3.61
CA ILE A 24 4.19 8.04 -2.54
C ILE A 24 4.80 9.44 -2.44
N ARG A 25 6.14 9.54 -2.46
CA ARG A 25 6.83 10.84 -2.43
C ARG A 25 6.39 11.74 -3.59
N VAL A 26 6.38 11.23 -4.83
CA VAL A 26 5.96 11.99 -6.01
C VAL A 26 4.49 12.42 -5.90
N ILE A 27 3.60 11.54 -5.42
CA ILE A 27 2.18 11.88 -5.20
C ILE A 27 2.02 13.08 -4.26
N VAL A 28 2.82 13.13 -3.19
CA VAL A 28 2.79 14.24 -2.24
C VAL A 28 3.44 15.50 -2.84
N GLU A 29 4.61 15.39 -3.46
CA GLU A 29 5.37 16.52 -4.02
C GLU A 29 4.63 17.23 -5.15
N GLU A 30 3.92 16.46 -5.98
CA GLU A 30 3.21 16.97 -7.15
C GLU A 30 1.71 17.24 -6.86
N GLU A 31 1.30 17.25 -5.59
CA GLU A 31 -0.07 17.55 -5.14
C GLU A 31 -1.17 16.69 -5.81
N TYR A 32 -0.91 15.40 -6.02
CA TYR A 32 -1.91 14.46 -6.56
C TYR A 32 -3.04 14.27 -5.55
N ALA A 33 -4.26 13.97 -6.03
CA ALA A 33 -5.41 13.73 -5.17
C ALA A 33 -5.30 12.46 -4.29
N GLY A 34 -4.38 11.55 -4.62
CA GLY A 34 -4.14 10.30 -3.90
C GLY A 34 -3.84 9.14 -4.83
N GLY A 35 -4.13 7.91 -4.38
CA GLY A 35 -3.96 6.71 -5.19
C GLY A 35 -4.71 5.51 -4.63
N TYR A 36 -4.89 4.49 -5.46
CA TYR A 36 -5.47 3.21 -5.06
C TYR A 36 -4.37 2.25 -4.64
N MET A 37 -4.51 1.66 -3.46
CA MET A 37 -3.66 0.57 -3.02
C MET A 37 -4.22 -0.75 -3.55
N TRP A 38 -3.40 -1.44 -4.34
CA TRP A 38 -3.73 -2.74 -4.90
C TRP A 38 -2.89 -3.84 -4.23
N SER A 39 -3.48 -4.83 -3.61
CA SER A 39 -4.91 -5.05 -3.42
C SER A 39 -5.23 -5.16 -1.94
N LEU A 40 -6.53 -5.08 -1.63
CA LEU A 40 -7.02 -5.48 -0.33
C LEU A 40 -6.84 -7.00 -0.13
N ASN A 41 -7.05 -7.77 -1.20
CA ASN A 41 -7.10 -9.23 -1.25
C ASN A 41 -5.74 -9.89 -0.95
N PRO A 42 -5.61 -10.71 0.11
CA PRO A 42 -4.36 -11.36 0.49
C PRO A 42 -3.83 -12.35 -0.56
N GLU A 43 -4.71 -12.92 -1.37
CA GLU A 43 -4.39 -13.90 -2.42
C GLU A 43 -3.93 -13.29 -3.75
N SER A 44 -3.69 -11.98 -3.79
CA SER A 44 -3.20 -11.33 -5.02
C SER A 44 -1.81 -11.80 -5.38
N LYS A 45 -1.68 -12.30 -6.62
CA LYS A 45 -0.49 -13.00 -7.10
C LYS A 45 0.47 -12.08 -7.84
N TYR A 46 1.75 -12.25 -7.57
CA TYR A 46 2.87 -11.58 -8.25
C TYR A 46 3.88 -12.62 -8.69
N GLU A 47 4.20 -12.67 -9.98
CA GLU A 47 4.93 -13.80 -10.58
C GLU A 47 6.43 -13.51 -10.80
N PHE A 48 6.91 -12.27 -10.62
CA PHE A 48 8.29 -11.87 -10.88
C PHE A 48 8.88 -11.10 -9.70
N ASN A 49 9.29 -11.85 -8.67
CA ASN A 49 9.95 -11.34 -7.46
C ASN A 49 11.24 -12.15 -7.29
N PRO A 50 12.44 -11.61 -7.61
CA PRO A 50 12.86 -10.23 -7.39
C PRO A 50 12.78 -9.29 -8.62
N GLY A 51 12.23 -9.75 -9.75
CA GLY A 51 11.99 -8.92 -10.95
C GLY A 51 12.60 -9.48 -12.24
N ASP A 52 13.54 -10.41 -12.14
CA ASP A 52 14.18 -11.11 -13.27
C ASP A 52 13.85 -12.60 -13.33
N THR A 53 13.47 -13.18 -12.20
CA THR A 53 13.18 -14.60 -12.02
C THR A 53 11.72 -14.79 -11.66
N ARG A 54 11.08 -15.77 -12.31
CA ARG A 54 9.69 -16.12 -11.99
C ARG A 54 9.63 -16.78 -10.61
N VAL A 55 8.95 -16.15 -9.68
CA VAL A 55 8.63 -16.67 -8.34
C VAL A 55 7.23 -16.19 -8.00
N ASP A 56 6.34 -17.14 -7.70
CA ASP A 56 4.99 -16.81 -7.29
C ASP A 56 5.01 -16.35 -5.82
N SER A 57 4.63 -15.09 -5.60
CA SER A 57 4.43 -14.49 -4.29
C SER A 57 3.01 -13.97 -4.17
N TYR A 58 2.47 -13.98 -2.96
CA TYR A 58 1.11 -13.54 -2.68
C TYR A 58 1.16 -12.49 -1.57
N GLU A 59 0.56 -11.33 -1.84
CA GLU A 59 0.44 -10.27 -0.85
C GLU A 59 -0.78 -9.40 -1.15
N GLY A 60 -1.48 -9.00 -0.10
CA GLY A 60 -2.44 -7.91 -0.11
C GLY A 60 -2.27 -7.08 1.17
N LEU A 61 -3.16 -6.10 1.35
CA LEU A 61 -3.24 -5.33 2.59
C LEU A 61 -3.78 -6.17 3.74
N LEU A 62 -4.67 -7.12 3.47
CA LEU A 62 -5.08 -8.09 4.47
C LEU A 62 -4.10 -9.26 4.51
N GLN A 63 -4.09 -9.96 5.63
CA GLN A 63 -3.53 -11.30 5.75
C GLN A 63 -4.55 -12.33 5.26
N LEU A 64 -4.12 -13.57 5.06
CA LEU A 64 -4.98 -14.67 4.58
C LEU A 64 -6.19 -14.96 5.48
N ASP A 65 -6.18 -14.50 6.73
CA ASP A 65 -7.32 -14.59 7.64
C ASP A 65 -8.45 -13.60 7.32
N TRP A 66 -8.25 -12.71 6.33
CA TRP A 66 -9.17 -11.65 5.92
C TRP A 66 -9.58 -10.68 7.03
N ARG A 67 -8.81 -10.65 8.12
CA ARG A 67 -9.13 -9.90 9.35
C ARG A 67 -7.97 -9.07 9.82
N SER A 68 -6.77 -9.63 9.79
CA SER A 68 -5.56 -8.96 10.22
C SER A 68 -4.98 -8.14 9.07
N ALA A 69 -4.55 -6.92 9.36
CA ALA A 69 -3.83 -6.11 8.38
C ALA A 69 -2.37 -6.55 8.26
N ASN A 70 -1.84 -6.45 7.04
CA ASN A 70 -0.43 -6.42 6.74
C ASN A 70 0.16 -5.08 7.21
N LYS A 71 0.47 -5.00 8.51
CA LYS A 71 0.90 -3.75 9.16
C LYS A 71 2.11 -3.09 8.48
N PRO A 72 3.18 -3.80 8.10
CA PRO A 72 4.30 -3.16 7.40
C PRO A 72 3.87 -2.49 6.09
N PHE A 73 3.02 -3.15 5.29
CA PHE A 73 2.53 -2.58 4.05
C PHE A 73 1.57 -1.40 4.30
N LEU A 74 0.70 -1.49 5.31
CA LEU A 74 -0.17 -0.39 5.72
C LEU A 74 0.63 0.83 6.20
N GLN A 75 1.66 0.62 7.01
CA GLN A 75 2.53 1.67 7.54
C GLN A 75 3.31 2.38 6.44
N ALA A 76 3.67 1.68 5.37
CA ALA A 76 4.29 2.31 4.20
C ALA A 76 3.40 3.41 3.59
N MET A 77 2.07 3.27 3.71
CA MET A 77 1.11 4.23 3.16
C MET A 77 1.00 5.51 3.98
N GLU A 78 1.54 5.57 5.21
CA GLU A 78 1.54 6.77 6.07
C GLU A 78 2.23 7.97 5.39
N GLY A 79 3.06 7.75 4.37
CA GLY A 79 3.59 8.85 3.56
C GLY A 79 2.51 9.70 2.89
N LEU A 80 1.33 9.13 2.61
CA LEU A 80 0.16 9.83 2.06
C LEU A 80 -0.53 10.74 3.09
N ASP A 81 -0.23 10.63 4.38
CA ASP A 81 -0.78 11.53 5.41
C ASP A 81 -0.32 12.98 5.23
N LYS A 82 0.68 13.21 4.38
CA LYS A 82 1.22 14.53 4.03
C LYS A 82 0.47 15.22 2.89
N LEU A 83 -0.56 14.59 2.34
CA LEU A 83 -1.42 15.22 1.32
C LEU A 83 -2.07 16.49 1.87
N LYS A 84 -1.87 17.61 1.18
CA LYS A 84 -2.21 18.98 1.62
C LYS A 84 -3.65 19.17 2.11
N ASP A 85 -4.61 18.51 1.46
CA ASP A 85 -6.03 18.62 1.76
C ASP A 85 -6.63 17.33 2.34
N LEU A 86 -5.79 16.41 2.83
CA LEU A 86 -6.26 15.19 3.46
C LEU A 86 -7.06 15.52 4.71
N LYS A 87 -8.34 15.13 4.69
CA LYS A 87 -9.27 15.32 5.80
C LYS A 87 -9.95 13.99 6.06
N PRO A 88 -10.10 13.59 7.33
CA PRO A 88 -10.92 12.44 7.67
C PRO A 88 -12.34 12.68 7.14
N MET A 89 -12.99 11.61 6.69
CA MET A 89 -14.39 11.68 6.29
C MET A 89 -15.21 12.24 7.46
N PRO A 90 -16.05 13.28 7.25
CA PRO A 90 -16.82 13.86 8.34
C PRO A 90 -17.68 12.78 9.00
N CYS A 91 -17.65 12.73 10.32
CA CYS A 91 -18.56 11.86 11.07
C CYS A 91 -19.99 12.35 10.88
N PHE A 92 -20.96 11.42 10.87
CA PHE A 92 -22.35 11.80 11.01
C PHE A 92 -22.56 12.45 12.39
N PRO A 93 -23.39 13.50 12.51
CA PRO A 93 -23.79 14.02 13.81
C PRO A 93 -24.40 12.87 14.63
N ILE A 94 -23.94 12.70 15.86
CA ILE A 94 -24.61 11.79 16.80
C ILE A 94 -25.88 12.53 17.24
N GLU A 95 -27.06 12.02 16.89
CA GLU A 95 -28.31 12.49 17.48
C GLU A 95 -28.23 12.26 18.99
N THR A 96 -28.32 13.33 19.77
CA THR A 96 -28.43 13.24 21.22
C THR A 96 -29.89 12.96 21.54
N MET A 97 -30.17 11.77 22.09
CA MET A 97 -31.48 11.40 22.64
C MET A 97 -31.74 12.11 23.97
#